data_AF-A0AAN5APA5-F1
#
_entry.id   AF-A0AAN5APA5-F1
#
_cell.length_a   1.000
_cell.length_b   1.000
_cell.length_c   1.000
_cell.angle_alpha   90.00
_cell.angle_beta   90.00
_cell.angle_gamma   90.00
#
_symmetry.space_group_name_H-M   'P 1'
#
loop_
_entity.id
_entity.type
_entity.pdbx_description
1 polymer ?
#
loop_
_entity_poly.entity_id
_entity_poly.type
_entity_poly.pdbx_seq_one_letter_code
_entity_poly.pdbx_strand_id
1 'polypeptide(L)'
;MALTPINTLEDLYDYLYAAIQLEHATIPPYLTAMYSIMPEHNLEAYNLIRVVVVEEMLHLTLSANILNAIGGTPDLSRADFCPLYPAYLPSGETDFTVSLEKFSKNCIETFLNIERPAKSPEKVGKQPHFLKKPLKEMGGNYILPTVQHDDGEHYHFYSIGEFYHAIEEGLEKIAAEIGEDALFCGDASKQITSDFYYSGGGEIITVTDLASAKAAIRLISEQGEGYEGGIFDYEGELAHYYRFEQLILGKYYHPGDEAGKPSGEPLDIDWNAVYPILTNARLEDYPENSEVRRAAADFNQVYKTFLDKLTKAFNGAPETLIPAVSDMFVIKDKMYQIVRNPAPGTAGNNAAPTFELSLVSEQVKATEGLSYE
;
A
#
# COMPACT_ATOMS: atom_id res chain seq x y z
N MET A 1 5.31 -14.33 7.40
CA MET A 1 6.74 -14.69 7.31
C MET A 1 7.46 -14.02 8.48
N ALA A 2 8.69 -14.41 8.86
CA ALA A 2 9.57 -13.63 9.73
C ALA A 2 10.73 -13.16 8.86
N LEU A 3 11.05 -11.87 8.84
CA LEU A 3 12.21 -11.36 8.11
C LEU A 3 13.45 -11.57 8.99
N THR A 4 14.62 -11.71 8.37
CA THR A 4 15.91 -11.78 9.06
C THR A 4 16.77 -10.59 8.64
N PRO A 5 17.74 -10.14 9.45
CA PRO A 5 18.67 -9.10 9.03
C PRO A 5 19.27 -9.42 7.66
N ILE A 6 19.32 -8.43 6.76
CA ILE A 6 19.77 -8.65 5.37
C ILE A 6 21.26 -9.03 5.35
N ASN A 7 21.52 -10.30 5.05
CA ASN A 7 22.87 -10.86 4.94
C ASN A 7 23.11 -11.55 3.60
N THR A 8 22.04 -11.84 2.86
CA THR A 8 22.08 -12.57 1.59
C THR A 8 21.17 -11.90 0.56
N LEU A 9 21.35 -12.29 -0.69
CA LEU A 9 20.45 -11.89 -1.78
C LEU A 9 19.02 -12.40 -1.58
N GLU A 10 18.85 -13.56 -0.93
CA GLU A 10 17.53 -14.10 -0.60
C GLU A 10 16.80 -13.24 0.44
N ASP A 11 17.52 -12.73 1.45
CA ASP A 11 16.95 -11.76 2.40
C ASP A 11 16.48 -10.49 1.66
N LEU A 12 17.24 -9.98 0.68
CA LEU A 12 16.82 -8.82 -0.12
C LEU A 12 15.53 -9.11 -0.91
N TYR A 13 15.38 -10.30 -1.47
CA TYR A 13 14.16 -10.69 -2.17
C TYR A 13 12.96 -10.70 -1.22
N ASP A 14 13.12 -11.26 -0.02
CA ASP A 14 12.06 -11.30 0.98
C ASP A 14 11.65 -9.89 1.43
N TYR A 15 12.62 -9.00 1.67
CA TYR A 15 12.35 -7.60 2.03
C TYR A 15 11.64 -6.85 0.90
N LEU A 16 12.11 -6.96 -0.34
CA LEU A 16 11.50 -6.25 -1.47
C LEU A 16 10.12 -6.80 -1.81
N TYR A 17 9.90 -8.11 -1.67
CA TYR A 17 8.56 -8.68 -1.80
C TYR A 17 7.63 -8.17 -0.69
N ALA A 18 8.13 -8.08 0.55
CA ALA A 18 7.40 -7.49 1.66
C ALA A 18 7.11 -5.99 1.43
N ALA A 19 8.01 -5.25 0.78
CA ALA A 19 7.77 -3.86 0.36
C ALA A 19 6.61 -3.77 -0.63
N ILE A 20 6.58 -4.60 -1.68
CA ILE A 20 5.48 -4.63 -2.64
C ILE A 20 4.14 -4.94 -1.94
N GLN A 21 4.14 -5.85 -0.96
CA GLN A 21 2.95 -6.13 -0.14
C GLN A 21 2.54 -4.94 0.73
N LEU A 22 3.50 -4.24 1.34
CA LEU A 22 3.26 -3.07 2.17
C LEU A 22 2.57 -1.96 1.37
N GLU A 23 3.16 -1.55 0.24
CA GLU A 23 2.59 -0.52 -0.65
C GLU A 23 1.19 -0.92 -1.15
N HIS A 24 0.99 -2.19 -1.49
CA HIS A 24 -0.34 -2.65 -1.87
C HIS A 24 -1.33 -2.57 -0.70
N ALA A 25 -0.90 -2.84 0.52
CA ALA A 25 -1.80 -2.96 1.66
C ALA A 25 -2.35 -1.61 2.16
N THR A 26 -1.76 -0.48 1.76
CA THR A 26 -2.28 0.88 2.03
C THR A 26 -3.43 1.24 1.07
N ILE A 27 -3.41 0.69 -0.16
CA ILE A 27 -4.35 1.02 -1.24
C ILE A 27 -5.81 0.65 -0.90
N PRO A 28 -6.17 -0.59 -0.48
CA PRO A 28 -7.55 -0.93 -0.15
C PRO A 28 -8.19 -0.07 0.95
N PRO A 29 -7.52 0.24 2.08
CA PRO A 29 -8.01 1.21 3.06
C PRO A 29 -8.28 2.59 2.46
N TYR A 30 -7.34 3.13 1.68
CA TYR A 30 -7.48 4.45 1.08
C TYR A 30 -8.64 4.51 0.08
N LEU A 31 -8.75 3.52 -0.80
CA LEU A 31 -9.86 3.40 -1.75
C LEU A 31 -11.20 3.25 -1.02
N THR A 32 -11.25 2.46 0.06
CA THR A 32 -12.49 2.22 0.82
C THR A 32 -12.99 3.52 1.47
N ALA A 33 -12.10 4.26 2.12
CA ALA A 33 -12.42 5.56 2.68
C ALA A 33 -12.85 6.55 1.58
N MET A 34 -12.04 6.69 0.53
CA MET A 34 -12.30 7.61 -0.59
C MET A 34 -13.65 7.36 -1.26
N TYR A 35 -13.98 6.10 -1.58
CA TYR A 35 -15.25 5.79 -2.26
C TYR A 35 -16.47 5.79 -1.34
N SER A 36 -16.28 5.80 -0.02
CA SER A 36 -17.37 6.03 0.95
C SER A 36 -17.84 7.49 0.99
N ILE A 37 -17.05 8.45 0.48
CA ILE A 37 -17.46 9.86 0.38
C ILE A 37 -18.63 9.97 -0.60
N MET A 38 -19.68 10.72 -0.21
CA MET A 38 -20.83 10.94 -1.07
C MET A 38 -20.45 11.77 -2.31
N PRO A 39 -21.07 11.53 -3.49
CA PRO A 39 -20.79 12.33 -4.68
C PRO A 39 -20.94 13.83 -4.43
N GLU A 40 -20.06 14.64 -5.03
CA GLU A 40 -20.05 16.12 -4.93
C GLU A 40 -19.77 16.70 -3.54
N HIS A 41 -19.45 15.86 -2.54
CA HIS A 41 -19.06 16.29 -1.20
C HIS A 41 -17.57 16.03 -0.94
N ASN A 42 -16.95 16.81 -0.05
CA ASN A 42 -15.55 16.69 0.38
C ASN A 42 -14.59 16.44 -0.81
N LEU A 43 -14.76 17.17 -1.92
CA LEU A 43 -14.03 16.94 -3.17
C LEU A 43 -12.52 17.09 -2.96
N GLU A 44 -12.13 17.99 -2.07
CA GLU A 44 -10.76 18.23 -1.65
C GLU A 44 -10.16 16.99 -1.01
N ALA A 45 -10.85 16.38 -0.04
CA ALA A 45 -10.40 15.12 0.59
C ALA A 45 -10.41 13.95 -0.40
N TYR A 46 -11.44 13.85 -1.24
CA TYR A 46 -11.52 12.81 -2.27
C TYR A 46 -10.32 12.89 -3.23
N ASN A 47 -10.02 14.08 -3.75
CA ASN A 47 -8.92 14.27 -4.69
C ASN A 47 -7.57 14.06 -4.00
N LEU A 48 -7.40 14.52 -2.76
CA LEU A 48 -6.19 14.33 -1.99
C LEU A 48 -5.89 12.83 -1.79
N ILE A 49 -6.86 12.05 -1.30
CA ILE A 49 -6.70 10.60 -1.13
C ILE A 49 -6.44 9.92 -2.48
N ARG A 50 -7.10 10.39 -3.54
CA ARG A 50 -6.88 9.85 -4.90
C ARG A 50 -5.44 10.03 -5.37
N VAL A 51 -4.81 11.18 -5.12
CA VAL A 51 -3.41 11.38 -5.51
C VAL A 51 -2.51 10.43 -4.73
N VAL A 52 -2.72 10.32 -3.40
CA VAL A 52 -1.97 9.37 -2.56
C VAL A 52 -2.10 7.94 -3.10
N VAL A 53 -3.31 7.46 -3.42
CA VAL A 53 -3.50 6.12 -4.01
C VAL A 53 -2.73 5.92 -5.31
N VAL A 54 -2.60 6.96 -6.14
CA VAL A 54 -1.85 6.89 -7.40
C VAL A 54 -0.34 6.84 -7.13
N GLU A 55 0.13 7.53 -6.10
CA GLU A 55 1.52 7.49 -5.62
C GLU A 55 1.84 6.13 -4.99
N GLU A 56 0.95 5.53 -4.19
CA GLU A 56 1.13 4.16 -3.65
C GLU A 56 1.24 3.10 -4.76
N MET A 57 0.49 3.26 -5.86
CA MET A 57 0.64 2.42 -7.05
C MET A 57 2.01 2.61 -7.74
N LEU A 58 2.57 3.82 -7.70
CA LEU A 58 3.93 4.09 -8.18
C LEU A 58 4.95 3.43 -7.26
N HIS A 59 4.80 3.54 -5.94
CA HIS A 59 5.69 2.91 -4.96
C HIS A 59 5.74 1.40 -5.13
N LEU A 60 4.56 0.77 -5.24
CA LEU A 60 4.42 -0.65 -5.54
C LEU A 60 5.19 -1.05 -6.81
N THR A 61 5.09 -0.23 -7.86
CA THR A 61 5.77 -0.47 -9.15
C THR A 61 7.28 -0.28 -9.03
N LEU A 62 7.74 0.73 -8.29
CA LEU A 62 9.17 0.98 -8.03
C LEU A 62 9.79 -0.17 -7.23
N SER A 63 9.13 -0.65 -6.19
CA SER A 63 9.57 -1.82 -5.41
C SER A 63 9.64 -3.09 -6.28
N ALA A 64 8.69 -3.26 -7.22
CA ALA A 64 8.75 -4.33 -8.22
C ALA A 64 9.94 -4.16 -9.21
N ASN A 65 10.22 -2.94 -9.66
CA ASN A 65 11.40 -2.64 -10.49
C ASN A 65 12.70 -2.96 -9.77
N ILE A 66 12.85 -2.59 -8.49
CA ILE A 66 14.04 -2.91 -7.69
C ILE A 66 14.19 -4.44 -7.56
N LEU A 67 13.12 -5.16 -7.21
CA LEU A 67 13.14 -6.63 -7.10
C LEU A 67 13.55 -7.30 -8.41
N ASN A 68 12.99 -6.86 -9.54
CA ASN A 68 13.38 -7.37 -10.85
C ASN A 68 14.85 -7.08 -11.19
N ALA A 69 15.33 -5.88 -10.87
CA ALA A 69 16.70 -5.45 -11.21
C ALA A 69 17.77 -6.32 -10.52
N ILE A 70 17.47 -6.82 -9.32
CA ILE A 70 18.39 -7.71 -8.58
C ILE A 70 18.18 -9.20 -8.87
N GLY A 71 17.36 -9.55 -9.87
CA GLY A 71 17.13 -10.94 -10.30
C GLY A 71 15.94 -11.65 -9.63
N GLY A 72 15.18 -10.94 -8.79
CA GLY A 72 13.94 -11.43 -8.19
C GLY A 72 12.76 -11.44 -9.18
N THR A 73 11.57 -11.81 -8.69
CA THR A 73 10.35 -11.91 -9.51
C THR A 73 9.15 -11.52 -8.65
N PRO A 74 8.53 -10.34 -8.88
CA PRO A 74 7.31 -9.91 -8.21
C PRO A 74 6.13 -10.87 -8.48
N ASP A 75 5.33 -11.18 -7.46
CA ASP A 75 4.12 -12.01 -7.63
C ASP A 75 2.97 -11.52 -6.75
N LEU A 76 2.07 -10.75 -7.35
CA LEU A 76 0.89 -10.18 -6.68
C LEU A 76 -0.32 -11.14 -6.73
N SER A 77 -0.19 -12.28 -7.41
CA SER A 77 -1.25 -13.28 -7.56
C SER A 77 -1.34 -14.26 -6.38
N ARG A 78 -0.35 -14.19 -5.47
CA ARG A 78 -0.27 -15.11 -4.33
C ARG A 78 -1.45 -14.93 -3.39
N ALA A 79 -1.92 -16.06 -2.84
CA ALA A 79 -3.05 -16.06 -1.91
C ALA A 79 -2.77 -15.26 -0.61
N ASP A 80 -1.50 -15.09 -0.26
CA ASP A 80 -1.04 -14.32 0.89
C ASP A 80 -0.60 -12.89 0.55
N PHE A 81 -0.82 -12.42 -0.69
CA PHE A 81 -0.42 -11.07 -1.12
C PHE A 81 -1.33 -9.97 -0.56
N CYS A 82 -2.64 -10.10 -0.76
CA CYS A 82 -3.60 -9.17 -0.17
C CYS A 82 -3.94 -9.63 1.25
N PRO A 83 -3.71 -8.78 2.27
CA PRO A 83 -3.99 -9.16 3.64
C PRO A 83 -5.49 -9.20 3.92
N LEU A 84 -5.85 -9.97 4.94
CA LEU A 84 -7.20 -9.95 5.50
C LEU A 84 -7.31 -8.82 6.52
N TYR A 85 -7.99 -7.73 6.13
CA TYR A 85 -8.30 -6.61 7.02
C TYR A 85 -9.36 -7.00 8.07
N PRO A 86 -9.29 -6.53 9.33
CA PRO A 86 -8.28 -5.63 9.85
C PRO A 86 -6.90 -6.27 9.87
N ALA A 87 -5.88 -5.50 9.52
CA ALA A 87 -4.52 -5.98 9.38
C ALA A 87 -3.52 -5.07 10.12
N TYR A 88 -2.43 -5.64 10.59
CA TYR A 88 -1.38 -4.90 11.29
C TYR A 88 -0.30 -4.46 10.30
N LEU A 89 -0.10 -3.15 10.21
CA LEU A 89 1.04 -2.53 9.51
C LEU A 89 2.11 -2.17 10.55
N PRO A 90 3.40 -2.40 10.28
CA PRO A 90 4.46 -1.96 11.17
C PRO A 90 4.74 -0.50 10.87
N SER A 91 4.12 0.37 11.64
CA SER A 91 4.60 1.73 11.77
C SER A 91 4.35 2.25 13.17
N GLY A 92 5.03 1.71 14.19
CA GLY A 92 5.29 2.50 15.40
C GLY A 92 5.24 1.86 16.78
N GLU A 93 5.35 2.76 17.77
CA GLU A 93 5.52 2.54 19.23
C GLU A 93 4.46 1.62 19.85
N THR A 94 3.31 1.49 19.19
CA THR A 94 2.20 0.60 19.53
C THR A 94 1.62 0.01 18.25
N ASP A 95 1.31 -1.30 18.25
CA ASP A 95 0.56 -1.91 17.16
C ASP A 95 -0.75 -1.14 16.92
N PHE A 96 -0.97 -0.64 15.70
CA PHE A 96 -2.29 -0.18 15.29
C PHE A 96 -2.84 -1.07 14.18
N THR A 97 -4.15 -1.11 14.15
CA THR A 97 -4.89 -1.94 13.22
C THR A 97 -5.42 -1.09 12.08
N VAL A 98 -5.12 -1.48 10.85
CA VAL A 98 -5.66 -0.85 9.65
C VAL A 98 -6.92 -1.60 9.23
N SER A 99 -8.03 -0.87 9.21
CA SER A 99 -9.34 -1.39 8.82
C SER A 99 -9.77 -0.86 7.45
N LEU A 100 -10.63 -1.62 6.78
CA LEU A 100 -11.45 -1.12 5.68
C LEU A 100 -12.66 -0.41 6.30
N GLU A 101 -12.61 0.91 6.39
CA GLU A 101 -13.66 1.72 7.01
C GLU A 101 -14.02 2.95 6.19
N LYS A 102 -15.15 3.56 6.53
CA LYS A 102 -15.61 4.79 5.88
C LYS A 102 -14.68 5.97 6.21
N PHE A 103 -14.67 6.96 5.32
CA PHE A 103 -14.04 8.24 5.56
C PHE A 103 -14.58 8.85 6.86
N SER A 104 -13.65 9.13 7.78
CA SER A 104 -13.92 9.63 9.11
C SER A 104 -12.63 10.20 9.69
N LYS A 105 -12.75 10.99 10.75
CA LYS A 105 -11.56 11.51 11.44
C LYS A 105 -10.64 10.38 11.93
N ASN A 106 -11.22 9.32 12.50
CA ASN A 106 -10.48 8.14 12.97
C ASN A 106 -9.73 7.45 11.84
N CYS A 107 -10.37 7.29 10.68
CA CYS A 107 -9.77 6.71 9.49
C CYS A 107 -8.55 7.52 9.01
N ILE A 108 -8.65 8.85 8.98
CA ILE A 108 -7.52 9.72 8.61
C ILE A 108 -6.41 9.70 9.67
N GLU A 109 -6.75 9.59 10.96
CA GLU A 109 -5.76 9.35 12.02
C GLU A 109 -5.03 8.01 11.82
N THR A 110 -5.71 6.96 11.35
CA THR A 110 -5.04 5.72 10.92
C THR A 110 -4.08 5.99 9.74
N PHE A 111 -4.49 6.77 8.73
CA PHE A 111 -3.62 7.07 7.59
C PHE A 111 -2.38 7.87 8.01
N LEU A 112 -2.51 8.81 8.95
CA LEU A 112 -1.38 9.52 9.56
C LEU A 112 -0.41 8.59 10.28
N ASN A 113 -0.90 7.51 10.89
CA ASN A 113 -0.03 6.52 11.51
C ASN A 113 0.70 5.65 10.49
N ILE A 114 0.08 5.37 9.33
CA ILE A 114 0.73 4.68 8.21
C ILE A 114 1.90 5.53 7.70
N GLU A 115 1.63 6.79 7.36
CA GLU A 115 2.58 7.71 6.72
C GLU A 115 3.50 8.44 7.69
N ARG A 116 3.58 8.00 8.95
CA ARG A 116 4.28 8.77 9.97
C ARG A 116 5.77 8.94 9.64
N PRO A 117 6.32 10.17 9.67
CA PRO A 117 7.74 10.44 9.48
C PRO A 117 8.66 9.58 10.33
N ALA A 118 9.78 9.14 9.76
CA ALA A 118 10.90 8.61 10.52
C ALA A 118 11.38 9.62 11.57
N LYS A 119 11.97 9.12 12.66
CA LYS A 119 12.65 9.98 13.62
C LYS A 119 13.97 10.47 12.99
N SER A 120 14.20 11.79 12.97
CA SER A 120 15.40 12.41 12.37
C SER A 120 16.72 11.72 12.77
N PRO A 121 17.64 11.48 11.81
CA PRO A 121 18.96 10.88 12.06
C PRO A 121 19.81 11.62 13.11
N GLU A 122 19.60 12.91 13.37
CA GLU A 122 20.39 13.62 14.41
C GLU A 122 20.11 13.11 15.83
N LYS A 123 18.97 12.46 16.06
CA LYS A 123 18.59 11.92 17.39
C LYS A 123 18.94 10.44 17.55
N VAL A 124 19.51 9.83 16.53
CA VAL A 124 19.48 8.38 16.34
C VAL A 124 20.80 7.97 15.72
N GLY A 125 21.53 7.06 16.35
CA GLY A 125 22.73 6.51 15.70
C GLY A 125 22.43 5.91 14.32
N LYS A 126 23.46 5.56 13.56
CA LYS A 126 23.39 5.01 12.19
C LYS A 126 22.69 3.63 12.07
N GLN A 127 21.69 3.30 12.89
CA GLN A 127 20.96 2.03 12.81
C GLN A 127 19.44 2.26 12.82
N PRO A 128 18.68 1.47 12.04
CA PRO A 128 17.22 1.55 12.01
C PRO A 128 16.63 1.29 13.40
N HIS A 129 15.55 2.01 13.75
CA HIS A 129 14.90 1.79 15.04
C HIS A 129 13.99 0.59 14.98
N PHE A 130 14.30 -0.34 15.86
CA PHE A 130 13.54 -1.53 16.05
C PHE A 130 12.75 -1.45 17.36
N LEU A 131 11.45 -1.76 17.28
CA LEU A 131 10.60 -1.92 18.45
C LEU A 131 10.51 -3.40 18.82
N LYS A 132 10.98 -3.74 20.02
CA LYS A 132 11.03 -5.11 20.53
C LYS A 132 9.64 -5.64 20.86
N LYS A 133 9.30 -6.86 20.41
CA LYS A 133 8.01 -7.49 20.68
C LYS A 133 8.12 -8.95 21.14
N PRO A 134 7.43 -9.32 22.24
CA PRO A 134 7.34 -10.72 22.66
C PRO A 134 6.37 -11.54 21.79
N LEU A 135 6.80 -12.74 21.37
CA LEU A 135 6.08 -13.72 20.55
C LEU A 135 4.61 -14.02 20.96
N LYS A 136 4.24 -13.79 22.22
CA LYS A 136 2.91 -14.09 22.76
C LYS A 136 1.79 -13.18 22.24
N GLU A 137 2.13 -12.07 21.58
CA GLU A 137 1.17 -11.07 21.08
C GLU A 137 0.93 -11.17 19.56
N MET A 138 1.53 -12.15 18.88
CA MET A 138 1.47 -12.33 17.42
C MET A 138 0.21 -13.04 16.89
N GLY A 139 -0.94 -12.93 17.58
CA GLY A 139 -2.20 -13.59 17.20
C GLY A 139 -3.01 -12.89 16.09
N GLY A 140 -2.40 -11.99 15.31
CA GLY A 140 -3.08 -11.11 14.34
C GLY A 140 -2.62 -11.33 12.89
N ASN A 141 -3.39 -10.80 11.93
CA ASN A 141 -3.00 -10.79 10.50
C ASN A 141 -1.97 -9.67 10.25
N TYR A 142 -0.69 -9.95 10.47
CA TYR A 142 0.40 -9.01 10.18
C TYR A 142 0.75 -9.02 8.70
N ILE A 143 0.80 -7.83 8.10
CA ILE A 143 1.12 -7.64 6.68
C ILE A 143 2.62 -7.81 6.47
N LEU A 144 3.41 -7.18 7.34
CA LEU A 144 4.84 -7.36 7.34
C LEU A 144 5.27 -8.36 8.41
N PRO A 145 6.27 -9.20 8.09
CA PRO A 145 6.99 -9.98 9.07
C PRO A 145 7.59 -9.13 10.19
N THR A 146 7.63 -9.67 11.39
CA THR A 146 8.63 -9.23 12.37
C THR A 146 10.03 -9.57 11.87
N VAL A 147 11.01 -8.70 12.12
CA VAL A 147 12.42 -9.00 11.92
C VAL A 147 12.89 -9.82 13.12
N GLN A 148 13.20 -11.09 12.91
CA GLN A 148 13.77 -11.96 13.92
C GLN A 148 15.29 -11.74 13.99
N HIS A 149 15.77 -11.27 15.13
CA HIS A 149 17.20 -11.10 15.39
C HIS A 149 17.85 -12.37 15.95
N ASP A 150 19.18 -12.42 15.91
CA ASP A 150 20.01 -13.54 16.39
C ASP A 150 19.79 -13.88 17.89
N ASP A 151 19.27 -12.95 18.68
CA ASP A 151 18.91 -13.15 20.08
C ASP A 151 17.55 -13.84 20.27
N GLY A 152 16.85 -14.17 19.18
CA GLY A 152 15.54 -14.82 19.15
C GLY A 152 14.38 -13.87 19.38
N GLU A 153 14.63 -12.56 19.44
CA GLU A 153 13.60 -11.53 19.61
C GLU A 153 13.07 -11.05 18.26
N HIS A 154 11.82 -10.59 18.27
CA HIS A 154 11.12 -10.10 17.10
C HIS A 154 10.98 -8.58 17.17
N TYR A 155 11.30 -7.93 16.06
CA TYR A 155 11.36 -6.48 15.96
C TYR A 155 10.50 -5.94 14.82
N HIS A 156 10.02 -4.72 14.96
CA HIS A 156 9.31 -3.98 13.92
C HIS A 156 9.99 -2.65 13.63
N PHE A 157 9.91 -2.19 12.38
CA PHE A 157 10.35 -0.86 11.97
C PHE A 157 9.43 0.22 12.56
N TYR A 158 9.98 1.39 12.90
CA TYR A 158 9.18 2.48 13.43
C TYR A 158 8.37 3.18 12.32
N SER A 159 8.92 3.35 11.12
CA SER A 159 8.21 3.90 9.96
C SER A 159 8.50 3.11 8.68
N ILE A 160 7.72 3.42 7.63
CA ILE A 160 7.93 2.87 6.29
C ILE A 160 9.28 3.32 5.73
N GLY A 161 9.67 4.58 5.96
CA GLY A 161 11.00 5.08 5.57
C GLY A 161 12.15 4.33 6.22
N GLU A 162 12.04 3.90 7.49
CA GLU A 162 13.08 3.08 8.11
C GLU A 162 13.15 1.66 7.53
N PHE A 163 12.02 1.10 7.14
CA PHE A 163 11.98 -0.18 6.44
C PHE A 163 12.70 -0.10 5.09
N TYR A 164 12.43 0.95 4.31
CA TYR A 164 13.15 1.19 3.06
C TYR A 164 14.62 1.55 3.25
N HIS A 165 14.97 2.25 4.34
CA HIS A 165 16.36 2.49 4.70
C HIS A 165 17.13 1.19 4.94
N ALA A 166 16.51 0.20 5.60
CA ALA A 166 17.12 -1.12 5.77
C ALA A 166 17.31 -1.85 4.43
N ILE A 167 16.37 -1.70 3.48
CA ILE A 167 16.54 -2.22 2.11
C ILE A 167 17.73 -1.54 1.42
N GLU A 168 17.85 -0.22 1.52
CA GLU A 168 18.98 0.54 0.98
C GLU A 168 20.32 0.06 1.56
N GLU A 169 20.44 -0.04 2.89
CA GLU A 169 21.65 -0.57 3.54
C GLU A 169 21.96 -2.01 3.11
N GLY A 170 20.92 -2.83 2.95
CA GLY A 170 21.04 -4.19 2.44
C GLY A 170 21.58 -4.25 1.01
N LEU A 171 21.07 -3.41 0.11
CA LEU A 171 21.54 -3.31 -1.27
C LEU A 171 23.01 -2.88 -1.32
N GLU A 172 23.39 -1.85 -0.54
CA GLU A 172 24.78 -1.38 -0.46
C GLU A 172 25.72 -2.47 0.05
N LYS A 173 25.32 -3.18 1.11
CA LYS A 173 26.11 -4.26 1.69
C LYS A 173 26.34 -5.39 0.69
N ILE A 174 25.28 -5.91 0.08
CA ILE A 174 25.40 -7.01 -0.87
C ILE A 174 26.19 -6.57 -2.11
N ALA A 175 25.96 -5.35 -2.62
CA ALA A 175 26.74 -4.80 -3.74
C ALA A 175 28.24 -4.74 -3.40
N ALA A 176 28.62 -4.36 -2.18
CA ALA A 176 30.01 -4.34 -1.74
C ALA A 176 30.63 -5.75 -1.61
N GLU A 177 29.82 -6.77 -1.31
CA GLU A 177 30.28 -8.15 -1.14
C GLU A 177 30.44 -8.90 -2.46
N ILE A 178 29.46 -8.81 -3.36
CA ILE A 178 29.43 -9.58 -4.62
C ILE A 178 29.74 -8.75 -5.87
N GLY A 179 29.75 -7.42 -5.77
CA GLY A 179 29.90 -6.50 -6.88
C GLY A 179 28.55 -6.04 -7.45
N GLU A 180 28.46 -4.78 -7.85
CA GLU A 180 27.24 -4.16 -8.35
C GLU A 180 26.68 -4.86 -9.60
N ASP A 181 27.52 -5.15 -10.60
CA ASP A 181 27.13 -5.88 -11.81
C ASP A 181 26.57 -7.28 -11.52
N ALA A 182 27.03 -7.91 -10.43
CA ALA A 182 26.54 -9.23 -10.02
C ALA A 182 25.22 -9.13 -9.24
N LEU A 183 25.02 -8.04 -8.49
CA LEU A 183 23.76 -7.77 -7.80
C LEU A 183 22.67 -7.39 -8.80
N PHE A 184 22.92 -6.41 -9.66
CA PHE A 184 21.96 -5.90 -10.64
C PHE A 184 21.96 -6.74 -11.93
N CYS A 185 21.71 -8.05 -11.76
CA CYS A 185 21.75 -9.06 -12.82
C CYS A 185 20.40 -9.32 -13.50
N GLY A 186 19.37 -8.55 -13.13
CA GLY A 186 18.00 -8.70 -13.60
C GLY A 186 17.82 -8.54 -15.11
N ASP A 187 16.73 -9.12 -15.63
CA ASP A 187 16.35 -8.94 -17.03
C ASP A 187 15.77 -7.53 -17.24
N ALA A 188 16.49 -6.68 -17.99
CA ALA A 188 16.08 -5.32 -18.29
C ALA A 188 14.70 -5.22 -18.98
N SER A 189 14.24 -6.27 -19.67
CA SER A 189 12.91 -6.29 -20.29
C SER A 189 11.75 -6.39 -19.29
N LYS A 190 12.05 -6.69 -18.01
CA LYS A 190 11.06 -6.71 -16.92
C LYS A 190 10.92 -5.36 -16.20
N GLN A 191 11.76 -4.38 -16.53
CA GLN A 191 11.62 -3.04 -15.97
C GLN A 191 10.39 -2.34 -16.54
N ILE A 192 9.59 -1.74 -15.67
CA ILE A 192 8.56 -0.78 -16.07
C ILE A 192 9.24 0.57 -16.32
N THR A 193 9.10 1.07 -17.55
CA THR A 193 9.61 2.37 -17.99
C THR A 193 8.47 3.37 -18.13
N SER A 194 8.81 4.65 -18.34
CA SER A 194 7.85 5.73 -18.58
C SER A 194 7.01 5.54 -19.85
N ASP A 195 7.42 4.65 -20.77
CA ASP A 195 6.62 4.28 -21.95
C ASP A 195 5.31 3.58 -21.58
N PHE A 196 5.28 2.92 -20.41
CA PHE A 196 4.16 2.10 -19.95
C PHE A 196 3.48 2.61 -18.68
N TYR A 197 4.11 3.57 -17.99
CA TYR A 197 3.61 4.15 -16.76
C TYR A 197 3.34 5.65 -16.95
N TYR A 198 2.06 6.02 -17.02
CA TYR A 198 1.63 7.41 -17.08
C TYR A 198 0.75 7.70 -15.87
N SER A 199 1.29 8.42 -14.90
CA SER A 199 0.55 8.83 -13.70
C SER A 199 0.79 10.32 -13.41
N GLY A 200 -0.11 10.91 -12.63
CA GLY A 200 0.07 12.26 -12.08
C GLY A 200 0.79 12.28 -10.73
N GLY A 201 1.37 11.15 -10.30
CA GLY A 201 1.99 10.98 -8.99
C GLY A 201 3.51 10.89 -9.02
N GLY A 202 4.16 11.39 -10.08
CA GLY A 202 5.62 11.35 -10.24
C GLY A 202 6.11 10.45 -11.38
N GLU A 203 7.42 10.48 -11.61
CA GLU A 203 8.07 9.74 -12.70
C GLU A 203 8.52 8.34 -12.25
N ILE A 204 8.20 7.32 -13.05
CA ILE A 204 8.73 5.97 -12.82
C ILE A 204 10.25 5.96 -13.07
N ILE A 205 10.98 5.30 -12.17
CA ILE A 205 12.43 5.13 -12.29
C ILE A 205 12.71 3.71 -12.77
N THR A 206 13.39 3.61 -13.91
CA THR A 206 13.98 2.35 -14.38
C THR A 206 15.21 2.05 -13.53
N VAL A 207 15.24 0.88 -12.89
CA VAL A 207 16.31 0.49 -11.97
C VAL A 207 17.26 -0.47 -12.67
N THR A 208 18.52 -0.05 -12.81
CA THR A 208 19.57 -0.81 -13.50
C THR A 208 20.86 -0.95 -12.70
N ASP A 209 20.97 -0.22 -11.59
CA ASP A 209 22.18 -0.10 -10.78
C ASP A 209 21.82 0.37 -9.36
N LEU A 210 22.83 0.45 -8.48
CA LEU A 210 22.63 0.85 -7.09
C LEU A 210 22.14 2.29 -6.98
N ALA A 211 22.62 3.17 -7.86
CA ALA A 211 22.25 4.58 -7.85
C ALA A 211 20.76 4.79 -8.18
N SER A 212 20.26 4.11 -9.21
CA SER A 212 18.84 4.13 -9.60
C SER A 212 17.94 3.44 -8.59
N ALA A 213 18.40 2.35 -7.95
CA ALA A 213 17.65 1.70 -6.85
C ALA A 213 17.49 2.64 -5.64
N LYS A 214 18.58 3.33 -5.25
CA LYS A 214 18.55 4.35 -4.19
C LYS A 214 17.65 5.52 -4.54
N ALA A 215 17.65 5.96 -5.80
CA ALA A 215 16.75 7.01 -6.27
C ALA A 215 15.27 6.59 -6.16
N ALA A 216 14.95 5.34 -6.53
CA ALA A 216 13.60 4.79 -6.37
C ALA A 216 13.16 4.73 -4.90
N ILE A 217 14.02 4.19 -4.01
CA ILE A 217 13.77 4.15 -2.56
C ILE A 217 13.55 5.55 -1.98
N ARG A 218 14.38 6.51 -2.40
CA ARG A 218 14.28 7.89 -1.96
C ARG A 218 12.96 8.52 -2.39
N LEU A 219 12.53 8.32 -3.63
CA LEU A 219 11.25 8.84 -4.12
C LEU A 219 10.06 8.29 -3.30
N ILE A 220 10.04 6.98 -3.04
CA ILE A 220 8.99 6.34 -2.20
C ILE A 220 8.94 7.00 -0.82
N SER A 221 10.10 7.15 -0.17
CA SER A 221 10.20 7.71 1.17
C SER A 221 9.83 9.20 1.20
N GLU A 222 10.22 9.95 0.17
CA GLU A 222 9.91 11.39 0.02
C GLU A 222 8.42 11.63 -0.13
N GLN A 223 7.73 10.84 -0.96
CA GLN A 223 6.30 11.00 -1.21
C GLN A 223 5.45 10.55 -0.02
N GLY A 224 5.78 9.44 0.65
CA GLY A 224 5.03 8.97 1.82
C GLY A 224 5.20 9.88 3.04
N GLU A 225 6.40 9.89 3.61
CA GLU A 225 6.66 10.45 4.94
C GLU A 225 7.47 11.76 4.93
N GLY A 226 8.01 12.13 3.77
CA GLY A 226 8.85 13.32 3.57
C GLY A 226 10.33 13.07 3.87
N TYR A 227 11.24 13.68 3.08
CA TYR A 227 12.69 13.55 3.32
C TYR A 227 13.08 14.19 4.65
N GLU A 228 13.66 13.42 5.58
CA GLU A 228 14.06 13.90 6.91
C GLU A 228 12.92 14.63 7.68
N GLY A 229 11.65 14.30 7.39
CA GLY A 229 10.48 14.99 7.95
C GLY A 229 10.17 16.34 7.29
N GLY A 230 10.61 16.53 6.04
CA GLY A 230 10.24 17.67 5.21
C GLY A 230 8.77 17.62 4.79
N ILE A 231 8.11 18.78 4.81
CA ILE A 231 6.69 18.90 4.46
C ILE A 231 6.45 18.82 2.95
N PHE A 232 7.35 19.43 2.19
CA PHE A 232 7.29 19.54 0.74
C PHE A 232 8.52 18.89 0.12
N ASP A 233 8.35 18.25 -1.03
CA ASP A 233 9.44 17.78 -1.86
C ASP A 233 10.07 18.92 -2.70
N TYR A 234 11.00 18.57 -3.58
CA TYR A 234 11.71 19.54 -4.43
C TYR A 234 10.82 20.14 -5.54
N GLU A 235 9.71 19.49 -5.88
CA GLU A 235 8.71 19.98 -6.84
C GLU A 235 7.65 20.86 -6.16
N GLY A 236 7.69 20.92 -4.82
CA GLY A 236 6.74 21.67 -4.01
C GLY A 236 5.46 20.90 -3.72
N GLU A 237 5.46 19.58 -3.93
CA GLU A 237 4.35 18.69 -3.59
C GLU A 237 4.46 18.23 -2.13
N LEU A 238 3.31 18.04 -1.49
CA LEU A 238 3.23 17.62 -0.10
C LEU A 238 3.41 16.11 0.04
N ALA A 239 4.19 15.68 1.03
CA ALA A 239 4.22 14.27 1.42
C ALA A 239 2.88 13.82 2.01
N HIS A 240 2.56 12.53 1.92
CA HIS A 240 1.26 11.96 2.25
C HIS A 240 0.84 12.27 3.69
N TYR A 241 1.77 12.17 4.64
CA TYR A 241 1.52 12.53 6.03
C TYR A 241 0.88 13.92 6.15
N TYR A 242 1.50 14.92 5.53
CA TYR A 242 1.05 16.31 5.63
C TYR A 242 -0.24 16.55 4.84
N ARG A 243 -0.43 15.85 3.71
CA ARG A 243 -1.71 15.84 2.99
C ARG A 243 -2.85 15.37 3.91
N PHE A 244 -2.67 14.25 4.62
CA PHE A 244 -3.68 13.77 5.57
C PHE A 244 -3.84 14.68 6.79
N GLU A 245 -2.75 15.28 7.27
CA GLU A 245 -2.77 16.15 8.44
C GLU A 245 -3.60 17.42 8.18
N GLN A 246 -3.58 17.95 6.95
CA GLN A 246 -4.43 19.08 6.55
C GLN A 246 -5.92 18.79 6.72
N LEU A 247 -6.37 17.54 6.46
CA LEU A 247 -7.76 17.15 6.64
C LEU A 247 -8.16 17.17 8.13
N ILE A 248 -7.26 16.76 9.01
CA ILE A 248 -7.49 16.76 10.46
C ILE A 248 -7.45 18.17 11.06
N LEU A 249 -6.50 18.98 10.61
CA LEU A 249 -6.30 20.36 11.08
C LEU A 249 -7.28 21.35 10.44
N GLY A 250 -7.93 20.96 9.33
CA GLY A 250 -8.88 21.77 8.60
C GLY A 250 -8.26 23.02 7.97
N LYS A 251 -6.99 22.92 7.53
CA LYS A 251 -6.23 24.00 6.90
C LYS A 251 -5.18 23.48 5.94
N TYR A 252 -4.89 24.25 4.89
CA TYR A 252 -3.81 23.94 3.94
C TYR A 252 -2.42 24.27 4.48
N TYR A 253 -1.43 23.43 4.15
CA TYR A 253 -0.02 23.77 4.30
C TYR A 253 0.43 24.70 3.16
N HIS A 254 1.30 25.66 3.49
CA HIS A 254 2.01 26.49 2.53
C HIS A 254 3.54 26.30 2.67
N PRO A 255 4.32 26.52 1.59
CA PRO A 255 5.78 26.50 1.68
C PRO A 255 6.31 27.42 2.79
N GLY A 256 7.11 26.86 3.69
CA GLY A 256 7.67 27.56 4.86
C GLY A 256 6.92 27.34 6.17
N ASP A 257 5.80 26.62 6.16
CA ASP A 257 5.11 26.20 7.38
C ASP A 257 5.94 25.21 8.22
N GLU A 258 5.65 25.15 9.52
CA GLU A 258 6.19 24.14 10.43
C GLU A 258 5.21 22.97 10.54
N ALA A 259 5.72 21.76 10.76
CA ALA A 259 4.91 20.56 10.96
C ALA A 259 3.91 20.76 12.12
N GLY A 260 2.66 20.34 11.90
CA GLY A 260 1.53 20.55 12.80
C GLY A 260 0.98 21.99 12.85
N LYS A 261 1.50 22.92 12.04
CA LYS A 261 1.12 24.35 12.05
C LYS A 261 0.84 24.91 10.65
N PRO A 262 -0.12 24.36 9.89
CA PRO A 262 -0.51 24.90 8.59
C PRO A 262 -1.04 26.34 8.72
N SER A 263 -0.55 27.23 7.87
CA SER A 263 -0.94 28.65 7.86
C SER A 263 -1.93 29.02 6.75
N GLY A 264 -2.20 28.10 5.83
CA GLY A 264 -3.03 28.34 4.66
C GLY A 264 -4.52 28.44 4.94
N GLU A 265 -5.28 28.49 3.85
CA GLU A 265 -6.73 28.70 3.86
C GLU A 265 -7.46 27.56 4.60
N PRO A 266 -8.67 27.84 5.16
CA PRO A 266 -9.49 26.80 5.77
C PRO A 266 -9.85 25.69 4.79
N LEU A 267 -9.80 24.45 5.26
CA LEU A 267 -10.24 23.25 4.57
C LEU A 267 -11.41 22.65 5.36
N ASP A 268 -12.63 22.87 4.86
CA ASP A 268 -13.84 22.42 5.53
C ASP A 268 -14.21 21.00 5.09
N ILE A 269 -14.41 20.11 6.06
CA ILE A 269 -14.71 18.69 5.84
C ILE A 269 -16.02 18.36 6.53
N ASP A 270 -17.03 17.98 5.77
CA ASP A 270 -18.27 17.40 6.31
C ASP A 270 -18.07 15.90 6.56
N TRP A 271 -17.68 15.57 7.78
CA TRP A 271 -17.49 14.18 8.22
C TRP A 271 -18.76 13.32 8.19
N ASN A 272 -19.95 13.91 8.00
CA ASN A 272 -21.21 13.20 7.87
C ASN A 272 -21.62 12.94 6.42
N ALA A 273 -20.99 13.59 5.44
CA ALA A 273 -21.25 13.41 4.01
C ALA A 273 -20.59 12.13 3.44
N VAL A 274 -20.87 11.00 4.10
CA VAL A 274 -20.28 9.69 3.79
C VAL A 274 -21.34 8.60 3.87
N TYR A 275 -21.23 7.58 3.03
CA TYR A 275 -22.02 6.36 3.18
C TYR A 275 -21.58 5.61 4.45
N PRO A 276 -22.52 5.21 5.33
CA PRO A 276 -22.22 4.46 6.56
C PRO A 276 -21.92 2.99 6.24
N ILE A 277 -20.81 2.71 5.57
CA ILE A 277 -20.46 1.35 5.14
C ILE A 277 -20.08 0.47 6.34
N LEU A 278 -20.30 -0.85 6.21
CA LEU A 278 -19.81 -1.83 7.18
C LEU A 278 -18.27 -1.86 7.24
N THR A 279 -17.71 -1.64 8.42
CA THR A 279 -16.26 -1.76 8.64
C THR A 279 -15.81 -3.22 8.54
N ASN A 280 -14.75 -3.47 7.77
CA ASN A 280 -14.15 -4.80 7.57
C ASN A 280 -15.14 -5.87 7.10
N ALA A 281 -16.09 -5.50 6.23
CA ALA A 281 -17.11 -6.42 5.77
C ALA A 281 -16.53 -7.65 5.06
N ARG A 282 -17.23 -8.77 5.18
CA ARG A 282 -16.95 -10.07 4.55
C ARG A 282 -18.10 -10.52 3.67
N LEU A 283 -17.82 -11.40 2.73
CA LEU A 283 -18.86 -12.04 1.90
C LEU A 283 -19.89 -12.82 2.73
N GLU A 284 -19.51 -13.29 3.92
CA GLU A 284 -20.41 -13.97 4.86
C GLU A 284 -21.34 -13.02 5.62
N ASP A 285 -21.02 -11.73 5.71
CA ASP A 285 -21.90 -10.73 6.32
C ASP A 285 -23.14 -10.45 5.47
N TYR A 286 -23.10 -10.84 4.19
CA TYR A 286 -24.20 -10.64 3.25
C TYR A 286 -25.00 -11.92 3.04
N PRO A 287 -26.35 -11.86 3.06
CA PRO A 287 -27.18 -13.04 2.79
C PRO A 287 -26.86 -13.69 1.45
N GLU A 288 -26.91 -15.02 1.38
CA GLU A 288 -26.35 -15.77 0.26
C GLU A 288 -26.90 -15.39 -1.12
N ASN A 289 -28.18 -15.05 -1.17
CA ASN A 289 -28.90 -14.71 -2.40
C ASN A 289 -29.02 -13.20 -2.63
N SER A 290 -28.32 -12.36 -1.84
CA SER A 290 -28.40 -10.90 -1.98
C SER A 290 -27.63 -10.40 -3.20
N GLU A 291 -28.12 -9.32 -3.81
CA GLU A 291 -27.45 -8.65 -4.92
C GLU A 291 -26.09 -8.09 -4.52
N VAL A 292 -25.99 -7.57 -3.29
CA VAL A 292 -24.75 -7.00 -2.75
C VAL A 292 -23.68 -8.05 -2.47
N ARG A 293 -24.04 -9.28 -2.04
CA ARG A 293 -23.08 -10.39 -1.97
C ARG A 293 -22.51 -10.73 -3.35
N ARG A 294 -23.36 -10.79 -4.38
CA ARG A 294 -22.92 -11.04 -5.76
C ARG A 294 -22.01 -9.93 -6.28
N ALA A 295 -22.36 -8.66 -6.01
CA ALA A 295 -21.53 -7.53 -6.38
C ALA A 295 -20.17 -7.53 -5.67
N ALA A 296 -20.13 -7.86 -4.37
CA ALA A 296 -18.88 -7.99 -3.61
C ALA A 296 -18.01 -9.15 -4.11
N ALA A 297 -18.61 -10.29 -4.47
CA ALA A 297 -17.86 -11.43 -5.03
C ALA A 297 -17.29 -11.09 -6.42
N ASP A 298 -18.08 -10.44 -7.27
CA ASP A 298 -17.64 -9.95 -8.58
C ASP A 298 -16.51 -8.92 -8.46
N PHE A 299 -16.62 -8.00 -7.50
CA PHE A 299 -15.53 -7.07 -7.17
C PHE A 299 -14.23 -7.81 -6.79
N ASN A 300 -14.29 -8.80 -5.90
CA ASN A 300 -13.10 -9.57 -5.51
C ASN A 300 -12.45 -10.30 -6.69
N GLN A 301 -13.26 -10.85 -7.60
CA GLN A 301 -12.77 -11.49 -8.82
C GLN A 301 -12.11 -10.48 -9.77
N VAL A 302 -12.71 -9.31 -9.97
CA VAL A 302 -12.14 -8.23 -10.79
C VAL A 302 -10.81 -7.75 -10.19
N TYR A 303 -10.78 -7.52 -8.88
CA TYR A 303 -9.56 -7.08 -8.18
C TYR A 303 -8.44 -8.12 -8.27
N LYS A 304 -8.75 -9.41 -8.07
CA LYS A 304 -7.78 -10.50 -8.27
C LYS A 304 -7.22 -10.51 -9.70
N THR A 305 -8.09 -10.38 -10.70
CA THR A 305 -7.69 -10.38 -12.12
C THR A 305 -6.79 -9.18 -12.44
N PHE A 306 -7.04 -8.05 -11.80
CA PHE A 306 -6.18 -6.87 -11.89
C PHE A 306 -4.78 -7.14 -11.33
N LEU A 307 -4.66 -7.77 -10.14
CA LEU A 307 -3.37 -8.16 -9.57
C LEU A 307 -2.63 -9.21 -10.43
N ASP A 308 -3.35 -10.16 -11.04
CA ASP A 308 -2.78 -11.11 -12.00
C ASP A 308 -2.21 -10.38 -13.23
N LYS A 309 -2.87 -9.30 -13.68
CA LYS A 309 -2.39 -8.48 -14.79
C LYS A 309 -1.16 -7.67 -14.41
N LEU A 310 -1.12 -7.07 -13.22
CA LEU A 310 0.08 -6.40 -12.70
C LEU A 310 1.26 -7.37 -12.56
N THR A 311 1.00 -8.58 -12.06
CA THR A 311 2.02 -9.64 -11.99
C THR A 311 2.59 -9.96 -13.37
N LYS A 312 1.76 -10.04 -14.42
CA LYS A 312 2.25 -10.23 -15.79
C LYS A 312 3.05 -9.03 -16.27
N ALA A 313 2.59 -7.81 -16.00
CA ALA A 313 3.28 -6.58 -16.37
C ALA A 313 4.71 -6.55 -15.83
N PHE A 314 4.86 -6.75 -14.52
CA PHE A 314 6.14 -6.72 -13.84
C PHE A 314 7.05 -7.89 -14.23
N ASN A 315 6.56 -8.91 -14.93
CA ASN A 315 7.33 -10.08 -15.33
C ASN A 315 7.58 -10.17 -16.83
N GLY A 316 7.67 -9.02 -17.51
CA GLY A 316 8.11 -8.94 -18.91
C GLY A 316 6.98 -8.75 -19.93
N ALA A 317 5.81 -8.31 -19.49
CA ALA A 317 4.72 -7.86 -20.38
C ALA A 317 4.24 -6.43 -20.02
N PRO A 318 5.16 -5.44 -19.95
CA PRO A 318 4.85 -4.09 -19.44
C PRO A 318 3.74 -3.38 -20.22
N GLU A 319 3.51 -3.73 -21.49
CA GLU A 319 2.42 -3.22 -22.32
C GLU A 319 1.02 -3.49 -21.74
N THR A 320 0.91 -4.42 -20.79
CA THR A 320 -0.34 -4.74 -20.10
C THR A 320 -0.76 -3.68 -19.06
N LEU A 321 0.13 -2.77 -18.65
CA LEU A 321 -0.19 -1.68 -17.71
C LEU A 321 -1.13 -0.63 -18.31
N ILE A 322 -0.94 -0.27 -19.58
CA ILE A 322 -1.80 0.75 -20.22
C ILE A 322 -3.27 0.30 -20.22
N PRO A 323 -3.62 -0.93 -20.65
CA PRO A 323 -4.97 -1.46 -20.49
C PRO A 323 -5.41 -1.62 -19.02
N ALA A 324 -4.50 -1.80 -18.06
CA ALA A 324 -4.84 -1.92 -16.64
C ALA A 324 -5.48 -0.64 -16.09
N VAL A 325 -5.18 0.53 -16.67
CA VAL A 325 -5.86 1.80 -16.34
C VAL A 325 -7.38 1.69 -16.56
N SER A 326 -7.81 0.97 -17.60
CA SER A 326 -9.25 0.71 -17.84
C SER A 326 -9.86 -0.13 -16.72
N ASP A 327 -9.11 -1.10 -16.20
CA ASP A 327 -9.56 -1.94 -15.08
C ASP A 327 -9.72 -1.12 -13.79
N MET A 328 -8.93 -0.07 -13.58
CA MET A 328 -9.11 0.84 -12.44
C MET A 328 -10.47 1.54 -12.47
N PHE A 329 -10.99 1.89 -13.66
CA PHE A 329 -12.34 2.42 -13.80
C PHE A 329 -13.41 1.37 -13.50
N VAL A 330 -13.18 0.11 -13.89
CA VAL A 330 -14.08 -1.00 -13.54
C VAL A 330 -14.09 -1.22 -12.03
N ILE A 331 -12.92 -1.26 -11.37
CA ILE A 331 -12.79 -1.39 -9.92
C ILE A 331 -13.57 -0.27 -9.22
N LYS A 332 -13.38 0.99 -9.64
CA LYS A 332 -14.16 2.13 -9.15
C LYS A 332 -15.67 1.90 -9.24
N ASP A 333 -16.15 1.52 -10.42
CA ASP A 333 -17.58 1.34 -10.66
C ASP A 333 -18.15 0.20 -9.81
N LYS A 334 -17.40 -0.89 -9.63
CA LYS A 334 -17.75 -1.99 -8.72
C LYS A 334 -17.81 -1.55 -7.26
N MET A 335 -16.84 -0.77 -6.79
CA MET A 335 -16.86 -0.22 -5.44
C MET A 335 -18.08 0.67 -5.21
N TYR A 336 -18.43 1.53 -6.17
CA TYR A 336 -19.67 2.33 -6.06
C TYR A 336 -20.94 1.50 -6.09
N GLN A 337 -21.00 0.43 -6.88
CA GLN A 337 -22.14 -0.51 -6.87
C GLN A 337 -22.33 -1.18 -5.50
N ILE A 338 -21.27 -1.34 -4.72
CA ILE A 338 -21.36 -1.91 -3.38
C ILE A 338 -21.70 -0.82 -2.36
N VAL A 339 -20.85 0.22 -2.26
CA VAL A 339 -20.91 1.27 -1.23
C VAL A 339 -22.22 2.05 -1.23
N ARG A 340 -22.87 2.22 -2.38
CA ARG A 340 -24.12 3.01 -2.47
C ARG A 340 -25.38 2.22 -2.12
N ASN A 341 -25.26 0.92 -1.86
CA ASN A 341 -26.40 0.05 -1.57
C ASN A 341 -26.46 -0.31 -0.07
N PRO A 342 -27.66 -0.36 0.54
CA PRO A 342 -27.83 -0.83 1.91
C PRO A 342 -27.32 -2.27 2.08
N ALA A 343 -26.67 -2.55 3.20
CA ALA A 343 -26.30 -3.91 3.59
C ALA A 343 -27.52 -4.61 4.23
N PRO A 344 -28.05 -5.69 3.61
CA PRO A 344 -29.26 -6.36 4.11
C PRO A 344 -29.06 -6.89 5.53
N GLY A 345 -30.07 -6.71 6.39
CA GLY A 345 -29.99 -7.17 7.78
C GLY A 345 -29.20 -6.26 8.72
N THR A 346 -28.59 -5.19 8.21
CA THR A 346 -27.91 -4.19 9.03
C THR A 346 -28.66 -2.86 8.98
N ALA A 347 -29.10 -2.37 10.15
CA ALA A 347 -29.94 -1.19 10.22
C ALA A 347 -29.12 0.08 9.90
N GLY A 348 -29.42 0.70 8.76
CA GLY A 348 -28.85 2.00 8.38
C GLY A 348 -27.43 1.98 7.83
N ASN A 349 -26.82 0.79 7.66
CA ASN A 349 -25.49 0.66 7.08
C ASN A 349 -25.54 0.29 5.59
N ASN A 350 -24.51 0.69 4.87
CA ASN A 350 -24.25 0.35 3.49
C ASN A 350 -23.30 -0.85 3.39
N ALA A 351 -23.33 -1.56 2.27
CA ALA A 351 -22.36 -2.61 1.99
C ALA A 351 -20.96 -2.01 1.72
N ALA A 352 -19.93 -2.84 1.80
CA ALA A 352 -18.53 -2.44 1.64
C ALA A 352 -17.78 -3.48 0.78
N PRO A 353 -16.75 -3.07 0.02
CA PRO A 353 -15.84 -3.98 -0.67
C PRO A 353 -15.08 -4.84 0.35
N THR A 354 -14.87 -6.12 0.05
CA THR A 354 -14.30 -7.07 1.05
C THR A 354 -12.85 -7.46 0.78
N PHE A 355 -12.37 -7.31 -0.47
CA PHE A 355 -11.00 -7.62 -0.91
C PHE A 355 -10.57 -9.07 -0.58
N GLU A 356 -11.52 -10.01 -0.53
CA GLU A 356 -11.24 -11.42 -0.21
C GLU A 356 -10.80 -12.20 -1.46
N LEU A 357 -9.49 -12.31 -1.67
CA LEU A 357 -8.92 -12.95 -2.87
C LEU A 357 -8.77 -14.48 -2.79
N SER A 358 -8.70 -15.03 -1.58
CA SER A 358 -8.51 -16.47 -1.34
C SER A 358 -9.75 -17.31 -1.72
N LEU A 359 -10.95 -16.76 -1.52
CA LEU A 359 -12.25 -17.42 -1.78
C LEU A 359 -12.54 -17.67 -3.27
N VAL A 360 -11.85 -16.93 -4.15
CA VAL A 360 -11.98 -17.09 -5.61
C VAL A 360 -11.34 -18.40 -6.09
N SER A 361 -10.30 -18.87 -5.41
CA SER A 361 -9.58 -20.10 -5.80
C SER A 361 -10.40 -21.38 -5.62
N GLU A 362 -11.38 -21.38 -4.70
CA GLU A 362 -12.24 -22.53 -4.43
C GLU A 362 -13.42 -22.65 -5.41
N GLN A 363 -13.96 -21.52 -5.88
CA GLN A 363 -15.04 -21.52 -6.87
C GLN A 363 -14.57 -21.96 -8.27
N VAL A 364 -13.35 -21.57 -8.69
CA VAL A 364 -12.79 -22.01 -9.99
C VAL A 364 -12.60 -23.54 -10.02
N LYS A 365 -12.15 -24.16 -8.92
CA LYS A 365 -12.05 -25.62 -8.78
C LYS A 365 -13.41 -26.32 -8.84
N ALA A 366 -14.49 -25.67 -8.38
CA ALA A 366 -15.84 -26.23 -8.44
C ALA A 366 -16.43 -26.22 -9.86
N THR A 367 -16.08 -25.23 -10.68
CA THR A 367 -16.53 -25.14 -12.09
C THR A 367 -15.77 -26.06 -13.06
N GLU A 368 -14.50 -26.38 -12.79
CA GLU A 368 -13.73 -27.32 -13.62
C GLU A 368 -14.05 -28.81 -13.32
N GLY A 369 -14.84 -29.07 -12.26
CA GLY A 369 -15.26 -30.43 -11.85
C GLY A 369 -16.53 -30.97 -12.50
N LEU A 370 -17.19 -30.22 -13.39
CA LEU A 370 -18.33 -30.73 -14.16
C LEU A 370 -17.84 -31.25 -15.52
N SER A 371 -17.27 -32.45 -15.50
CA SER A 371 -17.03 -33.24 -16.70
C SER A 371 -18.37 -33.67 -17.31
N TYR A 372 -18.54 -33.42 -18.60
CA TYR A 372 -19.60 -33.99 -19.42
C TYR A 372 -19.47 -35.53 -19.41
N GLU A 373 -20.48 -36.22 -18.86
CA GLU A 373 -20.85 -37.57 -19.30
C GLU A 373 -21.90 -37.50 -20.40
#